data_AF-A0A6V7IYT5-F1
#
_entry.id   AF-A0A6V7IYT5-F1
#
_cell.length_a   1.000
_cell.length_b   1.000
_cell.length_c   1.000
_cell.angle_alpha   90.00
_cell.angle_beta   90.00
_cell.angle_gamma   90.00
#
_symmetry.space_group_name_H-M   'P 1'
#
loop_
_entity.id
_entity.type
_entity.pdbx_description
1 polymer ?
#
loop_
_entity_poly.entity_id
_entity_poly.type
_entity_poly.pdbx_seq_one_letter_code
_entity_poly.pdbx_strand_id
1 'polypeptide(L)' 'NRRSDYPYDNVEEGFTCPSQVMYARPQLARAVSGVWKYIINTGEHTQTLRLEKCS' A
#
# COMPACT_ATOMS: atom_id res chain seq x y z
N ASN A 1 28.47 -10.01 34.39
CA ASN A 1 29.03 -10.47 33.10
C ASN A 1 28.25 -11.69 32.62
N ARG A 2 27.16 -11.47 31.87
CA ARG A 2 26.60 -12.49 30.97
C ARG A 2 26.04 -11.74 29.77
N ARG A 3 26.72 -11.91 28.64
CA ARG A 3 26.58 -11.16 27.41
C ARG A 3 25.17 -11.32 26.84
N SER A 4 24.63 -10.20 26.40
CA SER A 4 23.48 -10.12 25.49
C SER A 4 23.92 -10.66 24.13
N ASP A 5 23.79 -11.96 23.90
CA ASP A 5 23.76 -12.52 22.54
C ASP A 5 22.33 -12.45 22.04
N TYR A 6 21.91 -11.27 21.56
CA TYR A 6 20.73 -11.17 20.71
C TYR A 6 21.20 -11.51 19.29
N PRO A 7 20.76 -12.63 18.70
CA PRO A 7 21.08 -12.94 17.32
C PRO A 7 20.30 -11.97 16.45
N TYR A 8 20.98 -10.96 15.92
CA TYR A 8 20.51 -10.12 14.83
C TYR A 8 20.42 -10.96 13.55
N ASP A 9 19.49 -11.92 13.51
CA ASP A 9 19.37 -12.85 12.37
C ASP A 9 17.94 -12.99 11.86
N ASN A 10 17.03 -12.08 12.23
CA ASN A 10 15.76 -11.87 11.54
C ASN A 10 15.31 -10.44 11.77
N VAL A 11 15.83 -9.47 11.00
CA VAL A 11 14.99 -8.30 10.69
C VAL A 11 13.98 -8.82 9.67
N GLU A 12 12.99 -9.61 10.14
CA GLU A 12 11.74 -9.75 9.39
C GLU A 12 11.32 -8.32 9.03
N GLU A 13 11.02 -8.06 7.76
CA GLU A 13 10.54 -6.76 7.30
C GLU A 13 9.29 -6.38 8.11
N GLY A 14 9.51 -5.72 9.25
CA GLY A 14 8.51 -5.43 10.25
C GLY A 14 7.88 -4.09 9.95
N PHE A 15 6.57 -4.08 9.75
CA PHE A 15 5.81 -2.85 9.60
C PHE A 15 5.62 -2.16 10.95
N THR A 16 5.68 -0.83 11.01
CA THR A 16 5.33 -0.08 12.23
C THR A 16 3.88 -0.36 12.65
N CYS A 17 2.98 -0.53 11.68
CA CYS A 17 1.60 -0.96 11.88
C CYS A 17 1.18 -1.93 10.76
N PRO A 18 0.36 -2.95 11.04
CA PRO A 18 -0.16 -3.83 10.00
C PRO A 18 -1.06 -3.07 9.01
N SER A 19 -0.85 -3.31 7.72
CA SER A 19 -1.71 -2.78 6.65
C SER A 19 -2.10 -3.88 5.67
N GLN A 20 -3.26 -3.71 5.05
CA GLN A 20 -3.71 -4.55 3.95
C GLN A 20 -3.29 -3.91 2.63
N VAL A 21 -2.56 -4.66 1.81
CA VAL A 21 -2.15 -4.24 0.46
C VAL A 21 -3.16 -4.77 -0.55
N MET A 22 -3.66 -3.89 -1.42
CA MET A 22 -4.60 -4.23 -2.49
C MET A 22 -4.14 -3.59 -3.82
N TYR A 23 -4.45 -4.25 -4.94
CA TYR A 23 -4.28 -3.67 -6.27
C TYR A 23 -5.63 -3.47 -6.92
N ALA A 24 -5.92 -2.25 -7.35
CA ALA A 24 -7.22 -1.88 -7.88
C ALA A 24 -7.09 -1.16 -9.22
N ARG A 25 -8.11 -1.31 -10.07
CA ARG A 25 -8.34 -0.50 -11.27
C ARG A 25 -9.57 0.39 -11.05
N PRO A 26 -9.43 1.47 -10.26
CA PRO A 26 -10.57 2.30 -9.88
C PRO A 26 -11.19 3.00 -11.09
N GLN A 27 -12.50 3.22 -11.04
CA GLN A 27 -13.26 3.94 -12.07
C GLN A 27 -13.63 5.36 -11.64
N LEU A 28 -13.67 5.63 -10.33
CA LEU A 28 -14.06 6.91 -9.75
C LEU A 28 -13.22 7.19 -8.50
N ALA A 29 -12.69 8.40 -8.37
CA ALA A 29 -11.94 8.83 -7.20
C ALA A 29 -12.12 10.32 -6.92
N ARG A 30 -11.80 10.74 -5.69
CA ARG A 30 -11.82 12.15 -5.29
C ARG A 30 -10.45 12.77 -5.57
N ALA A 31 -10.43 13.82 -6.39
CA ALA A 31 -9.21 14.57 -6.67
C ALA A 31 -8.75 15.38 -5.44
N VAL A 32 -7.50 15.86 -5.46
CA VAL A 32 -6.94 16.74 -4.40
C VAL A 32 -7.80 18.00 -4.20
N SER A 33 -8.44 18.50 -5.26
CA SER A 33 -9.40 19.61 -5.17
C SER A 33 -10.71 19.26 -4.44
N GLY A 34 -10.89 18.01 -4.03
CA GLY A 34 -12.10 17.52 -3.38
C GLY A 34 -13.22 17.13 -4.35
N VAL A 35 -13.02 17.29 -5.66
CA VAL A 35 -14.03 16.99 -6.69
C VAL A 35 -13.89 15.53 -7.15
N TRP A 36 -15.02 14.83 -7.27
CA TRP A 36 -15.05 13.48 -7.83
C TRP A 36 -14.79 13.50 -9.33
N LYS A 37 -13.91 12.60 -9.80
CA LYS A 37 -13.56 12.45 -11.21
C LYS A 37 -13.48 10.98 -11.60
N TYR A 38 -13.85 10.70 -12.85
CA TYR A 38 -13.67 9.38 -13.43
C TYR A 38 -12.21 9.13 -13.79
N ILE A 39 -11.75 7.91 -13.51
CA ILE A 39 -10.44 7.40 -13.89
C ILE A 39 -10.64 6.53 -15.13
N ILE A 40 -10.10 6.98 -16.26
CA ILE A 40 -10.36 6.36 -17.56
C ILE A 40 -9.41 5.18 -17.76
N ASN A 41 -9.99 3.99 -17.92
CA ASN A 41 -9.30 2.79 -18.33
C ASN A 41 -9.87 2.37 -19.70
N THR A 42 -9.01 2.19 -20.71
CA THR A 42 -9.39 1.64 -22.01
C THR A 42 -8.89 0.20 -22.13
N GLY A 43 -9.26 -0.50 -23.21
CA GLY A 43 -8.75 -1.84 -23.48
C GLY A 43 -7.23 -1.86 -23.70
N GLU A 44 -6.67 -0.80 -24.29
CA GLU A 44 -5.24 -0.67 -24.57
C GLU A 44 -4.46 -0.01 -23.42
N HIS A 45 -5.12 0.82 -22.60
CA HIS A 45 -4.47 1.59 -21.55
C HIS A 45 -5.21 1.43 -20.22
N THR A 46 -4.59 0.73 -19.27
CA THR A 46 -5.15 0.55 -17.92
C THR A 46 -4.27 1.20 -16.86
N GLN A 47 -4.92 1.71 -15.81
CA GLN A 47 -4.29 2.31 -14.65
C GLN A 47 -4.55 1.40 -13.45
N THR A 48 -3.50 0.78 -12.93
CA THR A 48 -3.57 -0.07 -11.73
C THR A 48 -2.88 0.66 -10.57
N LEU A 49 -3.57 0.81 -9.46
CA LEU A 49 -3.06 1.43 -8.24
C LEU A 49 -2.82 0.39 -7.17
N ARG A 50 -1.71 0.54 -6.44
CA ARG A 50 -1.47 -0.15 -5.17
C ARG A 50 -2.04 0.71 -4.04
N LEU A 51 -2.96 0.14 -3.28
CA LEU A 51 -3.62 0.76 -2.15
C LEU A 51 -3.18 0.07 -0.86
N GLU A 52 -2.85 0.86 0.16
CA GLU A 52 -2.59 0.37 1.51
C GLU A 52 -3.69 0.89 2.43
N LYS A 53 -4.30 -0.01 3.20
CA LYS A 53 -5.31 0.33 4.19
C LYS A 53 -4.83 -0.12 5.56
N CYS A 54 -4.81 0.79 6.54
CA CYS A 54 -4.58 0.42 7.93
C CYS A 54 -5.62 -0.60 8.40
N SER A 55 -5.18 -1.55 9.23
CA SER A 55 -6.09 -2.54 9.85
C SER A 55 -6.95 -1.92 10.94
#